data_AF-A0A3L6JIX9-F1
#
_entry.id   AF-A0A3L6JIX9-F1
#
_cell.length_a   1.000
_cell.length_b   1.000
_cell.length_c   1.000
_cell.angle_alpha   90.00
_cell.angle_beta   90.00
_cell.angle_gamma   90.00
#
_symmetry.space_group_name_H-M   'P 1'
#
loop_
_entity.id
_entity.type
_entity.pdbx_description
1 polymer ?
#
loop_
_entity_poly.entity_id
_entity_poly.type
_entity_poly.pdbx_seq_one_letter_code
_entity_poly.pdbx_strand_id
1 'polypeptide(L)'
;MSKKKRVAKAKVSKEEEVSEEEPELEEVEKTEKLEEAPAGEEAPKAEEKAAEEAAPEEEEIIDERIYTVPLRLAYWTGSRIHRANRTVRILRHFIERNMKPEELLIQPEVNDKIWARGIQKPPRRLRIRATKNADNLVRVYLAEG
;
A
#
# COMPACT_ATOMS: atom_id res chain seq x y z
N MET A 1 4.76 -37.82 51.27
CA MET A 1 5.62 -36.80 50.63
C MET A 1 5.53 -35.49 51.41
N SER A 2 6.69 -34.88 51.66
CA SER A 2 7.07 -33.62 52.31
C SER A 2 6.05 -32.69 53.01
N LYS A 3 6.25 -32.60 54.33
CA LYS A 3 6.33 -31.44 55.25
C LYS A 3 5.74 -30.06 54.84
N LYS A 4 4.76 -29.64 55.66
CA LYS A 4 4.42 -28.28 56.12
C LYS A 4 5.52 -27.22 55.94
N LYS A 5 5.12 -26.01 55.50
CA LYS A 5 5.57 -24.77 56.16
C LYS A 5 4.48 -23.69 56.10
N ARG A 6 4.34 -23.02 57.23
CA ARG A 6 3.29 -22.10 57.65
C ARG A 6 3.67 -20.64 57.34
N VAL A 7 2.64 -19.80 57.20
CA VAL A 7 2.52 -18.39 57.64
C VAL A 7 3.28 -17.32 56.84
N ALA A 8 2.53 -16.35 56.30
CA ALA A 8 2.66 -14.94 56.68
C ALA A 8 1.43 -14.14 56.21
N LYS A 9 0.87 -13.37 57.14
CA LYS A 9 -0.15 -12.35 56.92
C LYS A 9 0.57 -11.02 57.11
N ALA A 10 0.56 -10.15 56.11
CA ALA A 10 0.93 -8.74 56.24
C ALA A 10 -0.02 -7.92 55.37
N LYS A 11 -0.39 -6.76 55.90
CA LYS A 11 -1.53 -5.89 55.57
C LYS A 11 -0.95 -4.50 55.26
N VAL A 12 -1.76 -3.62 54.63
CA VAL A 12 -1.57 -2.14 54.46
C VAL A 12 -0.72 -1.77 53.24
N SER A 13 -1.01 -0.81 52.34
CA SER A 13 -1.94 0.34 52.13
C SER A 13 -1.91 0.65 50.61
N LYS A 14 -2.96 1.00 49.85
CA LYS A 14 -3.88 2.18 49.84
C LYS A 14 -3.27 3.47 49.20
N GLU A 15 -4.02 3.99 48.20
CA GLU A 15 -4.01 5.31 47.49
C GLU A 15 -2.80 5.63 46.60
N GLU A 16 -2.94 5.82 45.28
CA GLU A 16 -3.59 6.92 44.51
C GLU A 16 -2.82 8.24 44.61
N GLU A 17 -2.08 8.58 43.54
CA GLU A 17 -1.84 9.97 43.13
C GLU A 17 -1.53 10.03 41.63
N VAL A 18 -2.34 10.87 40.97
CA VAL A 18 -2.18 11.38 39.61
C VAL A 18 -1.27 12.60 39.73
N SER A 19 -0.24 12.71 38.89
CA SER A 19 0.43 14.00 38.65
C SER A 19 0.64 14.16 37.15
N GLU A 20 -0.29 14.91 36.55
CA GLU A 20 -0.02 15.72 35.38
C GLU A 20 1.15 16.65 35.72
N GLU A 21 2.18 16.65 34.89
CA GLU A 21 3.16 17.73 34.89
C GLU A 21 3.49 18.03 33.42
N GLU A 22 2.99 19.17 32.96
CA GLU A 22 3.33 19.80 31.69
C GLU A 22 4.80 20.22 31.71
N PRO A 23 5.52 20.17 30.58
CA PRO A 23 6.66 21.05 30.38
C PRO A 23 6.32 22.13 29.34
N GLU A 24 5.95 23.29 29.86
CA GLU A 24 5.95 24.56 29.13
C GLU A 24 7.06 25.47 29.70
N LEU A 25 7.89 26.00 28.80
CA LEU A 25 8.73 27.21 28.93
C LEU A 25 10.11 27.11 29.62
N GLU A 26 11.09 26.53 28.93
CA GLU A 26 12.46 27.04 28.98
C GLU A 26 13.07 27.11 27.56
N GLU A 27 13.68 28.25 27.24
CA GLU A 27 14.55 28.52 26.07
C GLU A 27 13.92 28.96 24.74
N VAL A 28 13.14 30.04 24.86
CA VAL A 28 12.84 31.08 23.85
C VAL A 28 14.08 31.87 23.35
N GLU A 29 15.30 31.31 23.35
CA GLU A 29 16.54 32.06 23.02
C GLU A 29 17.28 31.60 21.74
N LYS A 30 16.60 30.96 20.78
CA LYS A 30 17.20 30.71 19.46
C LYS A 30 16.34 31.06 18.27
N THR A 31 15.49 32.06 18.47
CA THR A 31 14.74 32.76 17.42
C THR A 31 15.34 34.15 17.20
N GLU A 32 16.62 34.24 16.86
CA GLU A 32 17.20 35.53 16.42
C GLU A 32 18.39 35.35 15.45
N LYS A 33 18.31 34.34 14.59
CA LYS A 33 19.23 34.23 13.45
C LYS A 33 18.48 33.88 12.18
N LEU A 34 17.55 34.76 11.82
CA LEU A 34 17.11 34.94 10.44
C LEU A 34 17.97 36.06 9.83
N GLU A 35 18.64 35.73 8.72
CA GLU A 35 19.15 36.58 7.63
C GLU A 35 20.55 36.10 7.19
N GLU A 36 20.56 35.14 6.25
CA GLU A 36 21.03 35.36 4.87
C GLU A 36 20.99 34.02 4.11
N ALA A 37 20.11 33.94 3.11
CA ALA A 37 20.31 33.03 1.98
C ALA A 37 21.53 33.55 1.19
N PRO A 38 22.36 32.65 0.62
CA PRO A 38 22.11 32.32 -0.78
C PRO A 38 22.43 30.88 -1.18
N ALA A 39 21.68 30.43 -2.20
CA ALA A 39 22.12 29.61 -3.33
C ALA A 39 22.93 28.32 -3.07
N GLY A 40 22.30 27.19 -3.40
CA GLY A 40 22.96 25.89 -3.45
C GLY A 40 22.02 24.79 -3.92
N GLU A 41 21.57 24.90 -5.15
CA GLU A 41 20.81 23.92 -5.92
C GLU A 41 21.59 22.59 -6.04
N GLU A 42 21.35 21.63 -5.15
CA GLU A 42 21.85 20.26 -5.28
C GLU A 42 20.80 19.22 -4.85
N ALA A 43 19.75 19.12 -5.66
CA ALA A 43 18.97 17.90 -5.88
C ALA A 43 18.15 18.13 -7.16
N PRO A 44 18.74 17.93 -8.35
CA PRO A 44 18.33 16.77 -9.16
C PRO A 44 19.43 16.32 -10.14
N LYS A 45 20.15 15.23 -9.86
CA LYS A 45 21.01 14.60 -10.88
C LYS A 45 21.11 13.08 -10.81
N ALA A 46 20.28 12.45 -9.98
CA ALA A 46 20.26 11.00 -9.80
C ALA A 46 19.00 10.31 -10.32
N GLU A 47 17.92 11.05 -10.63
CA GLU A 47 16.72 10.47 -11.24
C GLU A 47 16.72 10.54 -12.78
N GLU A 48 17.56 11.38 -13.38
CA GLU A 48 17.56 11.59 -14.84
C GLU A 48 18.37 10.55 -15.62
N LYS A 49 19.19 9.72 -14.95
CA LYS A 49 19.98 8.67 -15.61
C LYS A 49 19.36 7.27 -15.63
N ALA A 50 18.20 7.07 -15.00
CA ALA A 50 17.47 5.79 -15.05
C ALA A 50 16.27 5.82 -16.02
N ALA A 51 15.95 6.98 -16.59
CA ALA A 51 14.79 7.17 -17.47
C ALA A 51 15.13 7.14 -18.98
N GLU A 52 16.42 7.15 -19.36
CA GLU A 52 16.82 7.32 -20.77
C GLU A 52 17.30 6.03 -21.47
N GLU A 53 17.57 4.93 -20.75
CA GLU A 53 18.06 3.67 -21.35
C GLU A 53 17.03 2.53 -21.32
N ALA A 54 15.76 2.87 -21.54
CA ALA A 54 14.71 1.90 -21.83
C ALA A 54 13.63 2.54 -22.69
N ALA A 55 14.01 3.08 -23.85
CA ALA A 55 13.08 3.07 -24.97
C ALA A 55 12.79 1.58 -25.25
N PRO A 56 11.59 1.07 -24.94
CA PRO A 56 11.34 -0.34 -25.14
C PRO A 56 11.48 -0.61 -26.63
N GLU A 57 12.34 -1.57 -26.95
CA GLU A 57 12.22 -2.37 -28.17
C GLU A 57 10.73 -2.60 -28.41
N GLU A 58 10.30 -2.46 -29.65
CA GLU A 58 8.92 -2.64 -30.08
C GLU A 58 8.43 -4.03 -29.64
N GLU A 59 7.96 -4.15 -28.39
CA GLU A 59 7.39 -5.38 -27.85
C GLU A 59 6.14 -5.60 -28.69
N GLU A 60 6.21 -6.53 -29.64
CA GLU A 60 5.08 -6.86 -30.50
C GLU A 60 3.91 -7.31 -29.60
N ILE A 61 2.93 -6.42 -29.45
CA ILE A 61 1.72 -6.69 -28.68
C ILE A 61 0.83 -7.57 -29.56
N ILE A 62 0.74 -8.84 -29.22
CA ILE A 62 0.01 -9.85 -29.99
C ILE A 62 -1.51 -9.70 -29.78
N ASP A 63 -1.91 -9.53 -28.52
CA ASP A 63 -3.32 -9.50 -28.14
C ASP A 63 -3.59 -8.31 -27.20
N GLU A 64 -4.48 -7.42 -27.62
CA GLU A 64 -5.09 -6.40 -26.77
C GLU A 64 -6.56 -6.72 -26.53
N ARG A 65 -6.98 -6.74 -25.26
CA ARG A 65 -8.37 -6.99 -24.89
C ARG A 65 -8.81 -6.08 -23.75
N ILE A 66 -10.01 -5.50 -23.90
CA ILE A 66 -10.66 -4.71 -22.86
C ILE A 66 -11.68 -5.60 -22.15
N TYR A 67 -11.50 -5.76 -20.85
CA TYR A 67 -12.38 -6.54 -19.99
C TYR A 67 -13.06 -5.67 -18.95
N THR A 68 -14.28 -6.04 -18.58
CA THR A 68 -14.91 -5.57 -17.35
C THR A 68 -14.86 -6.67 -16.32
N VAL A 69 -13.99 -6.51 -15.32
CA VAL A 69 -13.78 -7.50 -14.27
C VAL A 69 -14.85 -7.37 -13.19
N PRO A 70 -15.63 -8.44 -12.90
CA PRO A 70 -16.60 -8.44 -11.83
C PRO A 70 -15.90 -8.69 -10.49
N LEU A 71 -15.77 -7.65 -9.67
CA LEU A 71 -15.12 -7.70 -8.35
C LEU A 71 -16.13 -7.88 -7.20
N ARG A 72 -17.41 -8.11 -7.53
CA ARG A 72 -18.49 -8.35 -6.56
C ARG A 72 -18.15 -9.46 -5.55
N LEU A 73 -17.41 -10.48 -5.98
CA LEU A 73 -16.98 -11.59 -5.14
C LEU A 73 -16.16 -11.12 -3.92
N ALA A 74 -15.44 -10.01 -4.03
CA ALA A 74 -14.67 -9.45 -2.93
C ALA A 74 -15.54 -9.08 -1.71
N TYR A 75 -16.82 -8.73 -1.94
CA TYR A 75 -17.75 -8.30 -0.91
C TYR A 75 -18.44 -9.45 -0.18
N TRP A 76 -18.65 -10.58 -0.86
CA TRP A 76 -19.37 -11.73 -0.31
C TRP A 76 -18.46 -12.59 0.56
N THR A 77 -17.19 -12.69 0.18
CA THR A 77 -16.24 -13.54 0.90
C THR A 77 -15.70 -12.79 2.13
N GLY A 78 -15.70 -13.39 3.31
CA GLY A 78 -14.93 -12.96 4.49
C GLY A 78 -15.10 -11.52 5.04
N SER A 79 -14.09 -11.06 5.79
CA SER A 79 -14.11 -9.79 6.53
C SER A 79 -13.92 -8.53 5.66
N ARG A 80 -14.42 -7.39 6.15
CA ARG A 80 -14.36 -6.07 5.51
C ARG A 80 -12.94 -5.54 5.36
N ILE A 81 -12.06 -5.86 6.32
CA ILE A 81 -10.68 -5.36 6.38
C ILE A 81 -9.81 -5.97 5.28
N HIS A 82 -10.20 -7.09 4.67
CA HIS A 82 -9.38 -7.76 3.65
C HIS A 82 -9.95 -7.63 2.22
N ARG A 83 -10.91 -6.72 2.00
CA ARG A 83 -11.62 -6.65 0.71
C ARG A 83 -10.73 -6.19 -0.44
N ALA A 84 -9.94 -5.12 -0.27
CA ALA A 84 -9.03 -4.66 -1.33
C ALA A 84 -7.97 -5.73 -1.67
N ASN A 85 -7.33 -6.33 -0.66
CA ASN A 85 -6.40 -7.44 -0.86
C ASN A 85 -7.04 -8.61 -1.63
N ARG A 86 -8.28 -8.97 -1.29
CA ARG A 86 -9.02 -10.01 -2.02
C ARG A 86 -9.38 -9.58 -3.44
N THR A 87 -9.67 -8.30 -3.65
CA THR A 87 -9.97 -7.73 -4.96
C THR A 87 -8.79 -7.93 -5.91
N VAL A 88 -7.57 -7.65 -5.46
CA VAL A 88 -6.34 -7.90 -6.23
C VAL A 88 -6.19 -9.39 -6.56
N ARG A 89 -6.47 -10.29 -5.61
CA ARG A 89 -6.42 -11.74 -5.85
C ARG A 89 -7.45 -12.20 -6.90
N ILE A 90 -8.67 -11.67 -6.84
CA ILE A 90 -9.72 -11.97 -7.83
C ILE A 90 -9.31 -11.45 -9.21
N LEU A 91 -8.68 -10.27 -9.27
CA LEU A 91 -8.17 -9.71 -10.50
C LEU A 91 -7.08 -10.60 -11.12
N ARG A 92 -6.10 -11.05 -10.33
CA ARG A 92 -5.05 -11.99 -10.78
C ARG A 92 -5.67 -13.26 -11.36
N HIS A 93 -6.58 -13.88 -10.61
CA HIS A 93 -7.26 -15.10 -11.05
C HIS A 93 -8.08 -14.90 -12.34
N PHE A 94 -8.70 -13.73 -12.51
CA PHE A 94 -9.43 -13.41 -13.73
C PHE A 94 -8.50 -13.38 -14.94
N ILE A 95 -7.29 -12.82 -14.80
CA ILE A 95 -6.33 -12.72 -15.90
C ILE A 95 -5.69 -14.08 -16.19
N GLU A 96 -5.32 -14.82 -15.15
CA GLU A 96 -4.85 -16.20 -15.23
C GLU A 96 -5.80 -17.09 -16.05
N ARG A 97 -7.11 -16.94 -15.81
CA ARG A 97 -8.13 -17.74 -16.51
C ARG A 97 -8.27 -17.37 -17.99
N ASN A 98 -8.13 -16.11 -18.35
CA ASN A 98 -8.41 -15.63 -19.70
C ASN A 98 -7.17 -15.66 -20.60
N MET A 99 -6.05 -15.13 -20.14
CA MET A 99 -4.83 -14.97 -20.95
C MET A 99 -3.76 -16.01 -20.67
N LYS A 100 -3.83 -16.69 -19.52
CA LYS A 100 -2.82 -17.67 -19.05
C LYS A 100 -1.38 -17.10 -19.15
N PRO A 101 -1.09 -15.98 -18.45
CA PRO A 101 0.23 -15.38 -18.46
C PRO A 101 1.24 -16.28 -17.74
N GLU A 102 2.50 -16.21 -18.16
CA GLU A 102 3.62 -16.75 -17.38
C GLU A 102 3.97 -15.81 -16.22
N GLU A 103 4.05 -14.51 -16.51
CA GLU A 103 4.22 -13.45 -15.52
C GLU A 103 3.23 -12.31 -15.73
N LEU A 104 2.74 -11.76 -14.61
CA LEU A 104 1.67 -10.76 -14.56
C LEU A 104 2.15 -9.47 -13.89
N LEU A 105 2.20 -8.40 -14.68
CA LEU A 105 2.53 -7.06 -14.21
C LEU A 105 1.27 -6.19 -14.17
N ILE A 106 0.86 -5.84 -12.96
CA ILE A 106 -0.27 -4.95 -12.71
C ILE A 106 0.27 -3.53 -12.60
N GLN A 107 -0.19 -2.63 -13.46
CA GLN A 107 0.24 -1.24 -13.39
C GLN A 107 -0.30 -0.56 -12.12
N PRO A 108 0.44 0.39 -11.54
CA PRO A 108 0.06 1.05 -10.30
C PRO A 108 -1.30 1.74 -10.37
N GLU A 109 -1.67 2.30 -11.53
CA GLU A 109 -2.98 2.94 -11.77
C GLU A 109 -4.16 2.02 -11.41
N VAL A 110 -4.05 0.72 -11.73
CA VAL A 110 -5.09 -0.27 -11.44
C VAL A 110 -5.18 -0.50 -9.93
N ASN A 111 -4.03 -0.55 -9.25
CA ASN A 111 -3.98 -0.68 -7.81
C ASN A 111 -4.58 0.56 -7.13
N ASP A 112 -4.18 1.76 -7.55
CA ASP A 112 -4.70 3.00 -6.99
C ASP A 112 -6.22 3.09 -7.13
N LYS A 113 -6.77 2.67 -8.28
CA LYS A 113 -8.22 2.59 -8.47
C LYS A 113 -8.91 1.62 -7.51
N ILE A 114 -8.27 0.49 -7.20
CA ILE A 114 -8.78 -0.49 -6.23
C ILE A 114 -8.78 0.10 -4.82
N TRP A 115 -7.75 0.86 -4.46
CA TRP A 115 -7.55 1.45 -3.14
C TRP A 115 -8.13 2.86 -2.96
N ALA A 116 -8.66 3.49 -4.02
CA ALA A 116 -9.16 4.87 -4.03
C ALA A 116 -10.22 5.20 -2.94
N ARG A 117 -10.98 4.20 -2.47
CA ARG A 117 -12.00 4.36 -1.40
C ARG A 117 -11.61 3.66 -0.10
N GLY A 118 -10.33 3.31 0.04
CA GLY A 118 -9.77 2.55 1.15
C GLY A 118 -10.08 1.05 1.10
N ILE A 119 -9.55 0.34 2.11
CA ILE A 119 -9.53 -1.13 2.15
C ILE A 119 -10.91 -1.79 2.20
N GLN A 120 -11.91 -1.10 2.75
CA GLN A 120 -13.24 -1.65 3.00
C GLN A 120 -14.20 -1.53 1.80
N LYS A 121 -13.94 -0.62 0.87
CA LYS A 121 -14.89 -0.26 -0.20
C LYS A 121 -14.24 -0.28 -1.60
N PRO A 122 -13.59 -1.39 -2.02
CA PRO A 122 -13.04 -1.48 -3.37
C PRO A 122 -14.14 -1.38 -4.44
N PRO A 123 -13.84 -0.96 -5.67
CA PRO A 123 -14.81 -0.89 -6.76
C PRO A 123 -15.43 -2.26 -7.06
N ARG A 124 -16.73 -2.28 -7.38
CA ARG A 124 -17.47 -3.54 -7.69
C ARG A 124 -17.23 -4.06 -9.11
N ARG A 125 -16.88 -3.17 -10.03
CA ARG A 125 -16.54 -3.45 -11.43
C ARG A 125 -15.30 -2.63 -11.76
N LEU A 126 -14.36 -3.23 -12.47
CA LEU A 126 -13.15 -2.56 -12.90
C LEU A 126 -12.95 -2.85 -14.39
N ARG A 127 -12.89 -1.80 -15.20
CA ARG A 127 -12.60 -1.90 -16.63
C ARG A 127 -11.09 -1.83 -16.81
N ILE A 128 -10.56 -2.78 -17.56
CA ILE A 128 -9.13 -3.02 -17.66
C ILE A 128 -8.79 -3.32 -19.10
N ARG A 129 -7.65 -2.78 -19.56
CA ARG A 129 -7.02 -3.17 -20.82
C ARG A 129 -5.85 -4.09 -20.48
N ALA A 130 -5.89 -5.30 -20.97
CA ALA A 130 -4.79 -6.25 -20.83
C ALA A 130 -4.09 -6.37 -22.19
N THR A 131 -2.76 -6.23 -22.18
CA THR A 131 -1.90 -6.38 -23.35
C THR A 131 -1.00 -7.59 -23.13
N LYS A 132 -0.90 -8.45 -24.13
CA LYS A 132 -0.05 -9.64 -24.11
C LYS A 132 1.08 -9.50 -25.11
N ASN A 133 2.31 -9.74 -24.64
CA ASN A 133 3.53 -9.73 -25.45
C ASN A 133 3.88 -11.13 -25.97
N ALA A 134 4.89 -11.21 -26.83
CA ALA A 134 5.44 -12.48 -27.35
C ALA A 134 5.91 -13.44 -26.25
N ASP A 135 6.52 -12.93 -25.18
CA ASP A 135 7.01 -13.72 -24.04
C ASP A 135 5.89 -14.16 -23.07
N ASN A 136 4.62 -14.09 -23.47
CA ASN A 136 3.45 -14.34 -22.61
C ASN A 136 3.38 -13.47 -21.34
N LEU A 137 4.17 -12.39 -21.30
CA LEU A 137 4.06 -11.33 -20.30
C LEU A 137 2.76 -10.56 -20.53
N VAL A 138 1.97 -10.42 -19.47
CA VAL A 138 0.72 -9.65 -19.51
C VAL A 138 0.83 -8.41 -18.64
N ARG A 139 0.67 -7.26 -19.29
CA ARG A 139 0.58 -5.95 -18.63
C ARG A 139 -0.88 -5.51 -18.54
N VAL A 140 -1.23 -4.99 -17.37
CA VAL A 140 -2.62 -4.66 -17.01
C VAL A 140 -2.75 -3.17 -16.78
N TYR A 141 -3.48 -2.50 -17.66
CA TYR A 141 -3.73 -1.06 -17.62
C TYR A 141 -5.16 -0.74 -17.19
N LEU A 142 -5.35 0.43 -16.59
CA LEU A 142 -6.68 0.94 -16.29
C LEU A 142 -7.35 1.38 -17.60
N ALA A 143 -8.50 0.79 -17.93
CA ALA A 143 -9.32 1.28 -19.04
C ALA A 143 -10.40 2.17 -18.44
N GLU A 144 -10.18 3.48 -18.46
CA GLU A 144 -11.19 4.43 -18.05
C GLU A 144 -12.39 4.42 -19.01
N GLY A 145 -13.57 4.69 -18.45
CA GLY A 145 -14.78 4.95 -19.19
C GLY A 145 -16.00 4.80 -18.32
#